data_AF-A0A918MT24-F1
#
_entry.id   AF-A0A918MT24-F1
#
_cell.length_a   1.000
_cell.length_b   1.000
_cell.length_c   1.000
_cell.angle_alpha   90.00
_cell.angle_beta   90.00
_cell.angle_gamma   90.00
#
_symmetry.space_group_name_H-M   'P 1'
#
loop_
_entity.id
_entity.type
_entity.pdbx_description
1 polymer ?
#
loop_
_entity_poly.entity_id
_entity_poly.type
_entity_poly.pdbx_seq_one_letter_code
_entity_poly.pdbx_strand_id
1 'polypeptide(L)' 'MAESALPTEYQRILDAVRQPAGPVVTRQIGELLGLDTAVRGKPEPLRGELTRLADHGRLRERPDVKFTIRP' A
#
# COMPACT_ATOMS: atom_id res chain seq x y z
N MET A 1 -15.99 0.25 17.47
CA MET A 1 -14.93 0.88 18.31
C MET A 1 -13.94 1.50 17.36
N ALA A 2 -13.51 2.74 17.60
CA ALA A 2 -12.99 3.67 16.59
C ALA A 2 -11.89 3.11 15.66
N GLU A 3 -12.29 2.68 14.46
CA GLU A 3 -11.43 2.49 13.28
C GLU A 3 -11.23 3.81 12.51
N SER A 4 -11.35 4.94 13.21
CA SER A 4 -11.59 6.27 12.62
C SER A 4 -10.42 7.22 12.87
N ALA A 5 -9.19 6.81 12.58
CA ALA A 5 -8.05 7.69 12.30
C ALA A 5 -6.86 6.83 11.91
N LEU A 6 -6.95 6.12 10.78
CA LEU A 6 -5.72 5.71 10.12
C LEU A 6 -4.90 7.00 9.93
N PRO A 7 -3.62 7.05 10.37
CA PRO A 7 -2.77 8.20 10.13
C PRO A 7 -2.88 8.60 8.66
N THR A 8 -2.91 9.90 8.35
CA THR A 8 -3.15 10.41 6.99
C THR A 8 -2.35 9.68 5.92
N GLU A 9 -1.14 9.23 6.27
CA GLU A 9 -0.26 8.41 5.44
C GLU A 9 -0.88 7.06 5.04
N TYR A 10 -1.48 6.33 5.96
CA TYR A 10 -2.20 5.08 5.67
C TYR A 10 -3.40 5.29 4.75
N GLN A 11 -4.13 6.40 4.91
CA GLN A 11 -5.24 6.73 4.00
C GLN A 11 -4.75 7.02 2.59
N ARG A 12 -3.62 7.73 2.45
CA ARG A 12 -3.00 7.96 1.13
C ARG A 12 -2.54 6.65 0.49
N ILE A 13 -1.96 5.73 1.27
CA ILE A 13 -1.56 4.40 0.77
C ILE A 13 -2.78 3.64 0.23
N LEU A 14 -3.89 3.63 0.97
CA LEU A 14 -5.12 2.99 0.53
C LEU A 14 -5.68 3.63 -0.75
N ASP A 15 -5.67 4.97 -0.84
CA ASP A 15 -6.11 5.68 -2.05
C ASP A 15 -5.21 5.37 -3.26
N ALA A 16 -3.89 5.35 -3.07
CA ALA A 16 -2.92 4.98 -4.10
C ALA A 16 -3.13 3.54 -4.60
N VAL A 17 -3.51 2.60 -3.72
CA VAL A 17 -3.86 1.23 -4.12
C VAL A 17 -5.23 1.18 -4.82
N ARG A 18 -6.16 2.07 -4.45
CA ARG A 18 -7.51 2.16 -5.02
C ARG A 18 -7.52 2.72 -6.44
N GLN A 19 -6.74 3.77 -6.69
CA GLN A 19 -6.73 4.53 -7.94
C GLN A 19 -6.64 3.67 -9.21
N PRO A 20 -5.70 2.71 -9.32
CA PRO A 20 -5.58 1.89 -10.53
C PRO A 20 -6.63 0.76 -10.66
N ALA A 21 -7.62 0.68 -9.77
CA ALA A 21 -8.72 -0.30 -9.81
C ALA A 21 -8.29 -1.77 -10.04
N GLY A 22 -7.06 -2.12 -9.67
CA GLY A 22 -6.43 -3.38 -10.01
C GLY A 22 -5.20 -3.69 -9.15
N PRO A 23 -4.50 -4.81 -9.38
CA PRO A 23 -3.34 -5.21 -8.58
C PRO A 23 -2.16 -4.25 -8.76
N VAL A 24 -1.73 -3.61 -7.67
CA VAL A 24 -0.68 -2.59 -7.66
C VAL A 24 0.58 -3.11 -6.99
N VAL A 25 1.73 -2.99 -7.66
CA VAL A 25 3.01 -3.38 -7.06
C VAL A 25 3.52 -2.32 -6.09
N THR A 26 4.28 -2.70 -5.06
CA THR A 26 4.86 -1.77 -4.06
C THR A 26 5.56 -0.57 -4.68
N ARG A 27 6.28 -0.77 -5.79
CA ARG A 27 6.96 0.31 -6.52
C ARG A 27 5.98 1.38 -7.01
N GLN A 28 4.91 0.96 -7.67
CA GLN A 28 3.89 1.85 -8.22
C GLN A 28 3.10 2.56 -7.11
N ILE A 29 2.86 1.88 -5.98
CA ILE A 29 2.25 2.51 -4.80
C ILE A 29 3.17 3.63 -4.28
N GLY A 30 4.47 3.37 -4.16
CA GLY A 30 5.41 4.42 -3.74
C GLY A 30 5.53 5.56 -4.75
N GLU A 31 5.50 5.29 -6.05
CA GLU A 31 5.46 6.34 -7.09
C GLU A 31 4.20 7.22 -6.95
N LEU A 32 3.03 6.62 -6.70
CA LEU A 32 1.78 7.34 -6.46
C LEU A 32 1.79 8.16 -5.17
N LEU A 33 2.57 7.74 -4.18
CA LEU A 33 2.78 8.48 -2.93
C LEU A 33 3.88 9.54 -3.04
N GLY A 34 4.53 9.68 -4.21
CA GLY A 34 5.68 10.57 -4.39
C GLY A 34 6.93 10.10 -3.65
N LEU A 35 6.96 8.84 -3.21
CA LEU A 35 8.14 8.21 -2.67
C LEU A 35 9.05 7.82 -3.83
N ASP A 36 10.30 8.26 -3.78
CA ASP A 36 11.31 7.93 -4.78
C ASP A 36 11.67 6.43 -4.68
N THR A 37 10.87 5.57 -5.31
CA THR A 37 11.06 4.11 -5.32
C THR A 37 12.15 3.65 -6.28
N ALA A 38 12.75 4.59 -7.03
CA ALA A 38 13.94 4.35 -7.83
C ALA A 38 15.19 4.16 -6.95
N VAL A 39 15.17 4.61 -5.69
CA VAL A 39 16.23 4.33 -4.72
C VAL A 39 16.10 2.90 -4.19
N ARG A 40 17.03 2.04 -4.61
CA ARG A 40 17.21 0.66 -4.13
C ARG A 40 17.31 0.66 -2.60
N GLY A 41 16.26 0.18 -1.91
CA GLY A 41 16.18 0.10 -0.43
C GLY A 41 15.01 0.86 0.22
N LYS A 42 14.43 1.89 -0.44
CA LYS A 42 13.20 2.54 0.03
C LYS A 42 11.90 1.73 -0.08
N PRO A 43 11.73 0.76 -1.01
CA PRO A 43 10.48 0.02 -1.10
C PRO A 43 10.35 -1.07 -0.02
N GLU A 44 11.42 -1.46 0.67
CA GLU A 44 11.37 -2.45 1.75
C GLU A 44 10.55 -2.00 2.97
N PRO A 45 10.73 -0.78 3.53
CA PRO A 45 9.87 -0.29 4.61
C PRO A 45 8.42 -0.11 4.16
N LEU A 46 8.19 0.36 2.92
CA LEU A 46 6.84 0.49 2.35
C LEU A 46 6.15 -0.87 2.20
N ARG A 47 6.90 -1.91 1.82
CA ARG A 47 6.38 -3.28 1.75
C ARG A 47 5.97 -3.77 3.14
N GLY A 48 6.74 -3.50 4.19
CA GLY A 48 6.37 -3.84 5.57
C GLY A 48 5.04 -3.21 5.99
N GLU A 49 4.82 -1.93 5.67
CA GLU A 49 3.55 -1.22 5.91
C GLU A 49 2.38 -1.83 5.13
N LEU A 50 2.59 -2.14 3.84
CA LEU A 50 1.59 -2.75 2.98
C LEU A 50 1.21 -4.17 3.43
N THR A 51 2.19 -4.97 3.86
CA THR A 51 1.94 -6.30 4.41
C THR A 51 1.18 -6.22 5.74
N ARG A 52 1.46 -5.23 6.61
CA ARG A 52 0.65 -4.99 7.82
C ARG A 52 -0.79 -4.64 7.47
N LEU A 53 -1.01 -3.75 6.49
CA LEU A 53 -2.36 -3.43 6.00
C LEU A 53 -3.07 -4.66 5.42
N ALA A 54 -2.33 -5.57 4.80
CA ALA A 54 -2.86 -6.82 4.29
C ALA A 54 -3.24 -7.80 5.42
N ASP A 55 -2.41 -7.89 6.46
CA ASP A 55 -2.67 -8.69 7.67
C ASP A 55 -3.91 -8.21 8.42
N HIS A 56 -4.12 -6.88 8.47
CA HIS A 56 -5.34 -6.26 8.99
C HIS A 56 -6.58 -6.44 8.09
N GLY A 57 -6.47 -7.15 6.97
CA GLY A 57 -7.58 -7.43 6.05
C GLY A 57 -8.02 -6.23 5.19
N ARG A 58 -7.30 -5.10 5.23
CA ARG A 58 -7.58 -3.91 4.39
C ARG A 58 -7.08 -4.08 2.96
N LEU A 59 -5.97 -4.79 2.81
CA LEU A 59 -5.39 -5.13 1.52
C LEU A 59 -5.34 -6.65 1.35
N ARG A 60 -5.23 -7.10 0.11
CA ARG A 60 -4.90 -8.47 -0.22
C ARG A 60 -3.58 -8.51 -0.97
N GLU A 61 -2.58 -9.12 -0.34
CA GLU A 61 -1.29 -9.44 -0.95
C GLU A 61 -1.47 -10.59 -1.96
N ARG A 62 -0.83 -10.46 -3.12
CA ARG A 62 -0.81 -11.43 -4.21
C ARG A 62 0.64 -11.90 -4.46
N PRO A 63 0.84 -13.10 -5.06
CA PRO A 63 2.16 -13.77 -5.18
C PRO A 63 3.21 -13.07 -6.08
N ASP A 64 3.10 -11.77 -6.30
CA ASP A 64 3.93 -10.99 -7.23
C ASP A 64 4.28 -9.61 -6.63
N VAL A 65 4.25 -9.50 -5.29
CA VAL A 65 4.39 -8.22 -4.55
C VAL A 65 3.31 -7.20 -4.97
N LYS A 66 2.13 -7.73 -5.32
CA LYS A 66 0.96 -6.95 -5.75
C LYS A 66 -0.03 -6.86 -4.60
N PHE A 67 -0.57 -5.67 -4.39
CA PHE A 67 -1.58 -5.37 -3.38
C PHE A 67 -2.86 -4.95 -4.08
N THR A 68 -3.99 -5.39 -3.53
CA THR A 68 -5.33 -5.02 -4.00
C THR A 68 -6.14 -4.57 -2.82
N ILE A 69 -6.98 -3.54 -2.97
CA ILE A 69 -7.95 -3.17 -1.93
C ILE A 69 -8.96 -4.31 -1.76
N ARG A 70 -9.22 -4.69 -0.52
CA ARG A 70 -10.38 -5.53 -0.18
C ARG A 70 -11.56 -4.60 0.06
N PRO A 71 -12.70 -4.79 -0.63
CA PRO A 71 -13.94 -4.10 -0.31
C PRO A 71 -14.45 -4.51 1.08
#